data_AF-F0JJF4-F1
#
_entry.id   AF-F0JJF4-F1
#
_cell.length_a   1.000
_cell.length_b   1.000
_cell.length_c   1.000
_cell.angle_alpha   90.00
_cell.angle_beta   90.00
_cell.angle_gamma   90.00
#
_symmetry.space_group_name_H-M   'P 1'
#
loop_
_entity.id
_entity.type
_entity.pdbx_description
1 polymer ?
#
loop_
_entity_poly.entity_id
_entity_poly.type
_entity_poly.pdbx_seq_one_letter_code
_entity_poly.pdbx_strand_id
1 'polypeptide(L)'
;MSESSIQNLPDSMATSFPEEYREKAQPPEDKLVVSRRKMLGFLGIQIATGALVATEVMAAPRNFKPECTNRGITPDKLPNARAWLATDPTACVGCRTCEIVCSLSHDGICQPALARIHTRYDPLHSLQKLIAMPFECKQCNMADCYLACEYDALVLDKKTGARVIDPEKCQACGECFAACPWGMVVHNEEKDTYSKCDLCGGDPQCVKYCPAAAIKFIQLG
;
A
#
# COMPACT_ATOMS: atom_id res chain seq x y z
N MET A 1 -10.34 23.81 34.61
CA MET A 1 -11.64 23.77 33.90
C MET A 1 -11.82 22.35 33.41
N SER A 2 -12.92 21.72 33.82
CA SER A 2 -13.23 20.29 33.79
C SER A 2 -13.53 19.73 32.39
N GLU A 3 -13.40 18.41 32.24
CA GLU A 3 -13.56 17.54 31.04
C GLU A 3 -14.93 17.56 30.33
N SER A 4 -15.74 18.61 30.44
CA SER A 4 -17.15 18.59 30.03
C SER A 4 -17.46 19.33 28.71
N SER A 5 -16.56 19.37 27.74
CA SER A 5 -16.79 20.14 26.50
C SER A 5 -16.60 19.39 25.17
N ILE A 6 -16.41 18.07 25.20
CA ILE A 6 -16.34 17.22 23.99
C ILE A 6 -17.49 16.20 23.98
N GLN A 7 -18.73 16.67 24.11
CA GLN A 7 -19.90 15.78 24.06
C GLN A 7 -21.03 16.26 23.14
N ASN A 8 -20.86 17.33 22.36
CA ASN A 8 -21.92 17.81 21.47
C ASN A 8 -21.37 18.17 20.07
N LEU A 9 -21.12 17.15 19.25
CA LEU A 9 -21.13 17.29 17.79
C LEU A 9 -22.47 16.72 17.30
N PRO A 10 -23.30 17.49 16.56
CA PRO A 10 -24.62 17.05 16.15
C PRO A 10 -24.55 15.91 15.11
N ASP A 11 -25.33 14.85 15.32
CA ASP A 11 -25.45 13.61 14.50
C ASP A 11 -25.79 13.81 13.01
N SER A 12 -25.95 15.04 12.55
CA SER A 12 -26.38 15.38 11.19
C SER A 12 -25.35 15.15 10.07
N MET A 13 -24.13 14.69 10.37
CA MET A 13 -23.12 14.37 9.33
C MET A 13 -22.97 12.86 9.06
N ALA A 14 -23.66 12.00 9.81
CA ALA A 14 -23.59 10.54 9.64
C ALA A 14 -24.68 9.97 8.72
N THR A 15 -25.61 10.77 8.21
CA THR A 15 -26.81 10.31 7.49
C THR A 15 -26.82 10.60 5.99
N SER A 16 -25.72 11.12 5.42
CA SER A 16 -25.64 11.46 3.99
C SER A 16 -25.32 10.28 3.05
N PHE A 17 -25.13 9.07 3.58
CA PHE A 17 -24.87 7.89 2.76
C PHE A 17 -26.16 7.08 2.57
N PRO A 18 -26.58 6.79 1.31
CA PRO A 18 -27.74 5.96 1.04
C PRO A 18 -27.59 4.58 1.70
N GLU A 19 -28.68 4.05 2.25
CA GLU A 19 -28.72 2.82 3.06
C GLU A 19 -28.11 1.60 2.36
N GLU A 20 -28.21 1.55 1.03
CA GLU A 20 -27.65 0.48 0.17
C GLU A 20 -26.12 0.33 0.30
N TYR A 21 -25.40 1.41 0.65
CA TYR A 21 -23.94 1.38 0.80
C TYR A 21 -23.48 0.93 2.19
N ARG A 22 -24.39 0.80 3.17
CA ARG A 22 -24.07 0.33 4.53
C ARG A 22 -23.98 -1.18 4.64
N GLU A 23 -24.83 -1.92 3.92
CA GLU A 23 -24.83 -3.39 3.97
C GLU A 23 -23.62 -4.03 3.26
N LYS A 24 -23.07 -3.36 2.24
CA LYS A 24 -21.90 -3.86 1.48
C LYS A 24 -20.55 -3.60 2.16
N ALA A 25 -20.53 -2.86 3.26
CA ALA A 25 -19.32 -2.44 3.98
C ALA A 25 -18.93 -3.34 5.17
N GLN A 26 -19.54 -4.53 5.29
CA GLN A 26 -19.16 -5.48 6.33
C GLN A 26 -17.98 -6.37 5.84
N PRO A 27 -16.83 -6.36 6.54
CA PRO A 27 -15.73 -7.28 6.22
C PRO A 27 -16.19 -8.73 6.47
N PRO A 28 -15.72 -9.70 5.67
CA PRO A 28 -16.11 -11.09 5.84
C PRO A 28 -15.67 -11.62 7.22
N GLU A 29 -16.65 -12.02 8.02
CA GLU A 29 -16.44 -12.60 9.36
C GLU A 29 -16.02 -14.06 9.28
N ASP A 30 -14.77 -14.34 8.88
CA ASP A 30 -14.25 -15.70 8.96
C ASP A 30 -13.59 -15.95 10.32
N LYS A 31 -14.34 -16.64 11.18
CA LYS A 31 -14.01 -16.94 12.59
C LYS A 31 -12.89 -17.98 12.67
N LEU A 32 -11.64 -17.54 12.82
CA LEU A 32 -10.55 -18.41 13.28
C LEU A 32 -10.56 -18.54 14.81
N VAL A 33 -11.61 -19.18 15.35
CA VAL A 33 -11.69 -19.55 16.77
C VAL A 33 -11.02 -20.91 16.97
N VAL A 34 -9.72 -20.91 17.28
CA VAL A 34 -9.04 -22.14 17.69
C VAL A 34 -9.32 -22.39 19.18
N SER A 35 -10.23 -23.33 19.46
CA SER A 35 -10.55 -23.78 20.82
C SER A 35 -9.35 -24.42 21.51
N ARG A 36 -9.12 -24.08 22.79
CA ARG A 36 -8.03 -24.61 23.63
C ARG A 36 -7.99 -26.14 23.73
N ARG A 37 -9.09 -26.86 23.42
CA ARG A 37 -9.10 -28.33 23.33
C ARG A 37 -8.38 -28.89 22.09
N LYS A 38 -8.24 -28.11 21.01
CA LYS A 38 -7.45 -28.50 19.82
C LYS A 38 -5.94 -28.34 20.02
N MET A 39 -5.49 -27.63 21.05
CA MET A 39 -4.07 -27.42 21.34
C MET A 39 -3.40 -28.64 21.97
N LEU A 40 -4.14 -29.44 22.76
CA LEU A 40 -3.61 -30.63 23.45
C LEU A 40 -3.61 -31.91 22.59
N GLY A 41 -4.35 -31.93 21.46
CA GLY A 41 -4.26 -33.03 20.48
C GLY A 41 -2.96 -33.04 19.67
N PHE A 42 -2.29 -31.89 19.57
CA PHE A 42 -1.04 -31.73 18.81
C PHE A 42 0.22 -32.14 19.60
N LEU A 43 0.14 -32.32 20.92
CA LEU A 43 1.26 -32.80 21.74
C LEU A 43 1.27 -34.33 21.94
N GLY A 44 0.16 -35.03 21.67
CA GLY A 44 -0.03 -36.43 22.04
C GLY A 44 0.44 -37.48 21.02
N ILE A 45 0.90 -37.07 19.84
CA ILE A 45 1.32 -38.00 18.77
C ILE A 45 2.76 -37.69 18.37
N GLN A 46 3.68 -37.75 19.33
CA GLN A 46 5.12 -37.62 19.06
C GLN A 46 5.97 -38.67 19.80
N ILE A 47 5.40 -39.82 20.18
CA ILE A 47 6.19 -40.88 20.86
C ILE A 47 6.14 -42.26 20.18
N ALA A 48 5.24 -42.54 19.24
CA ALA A 48 5.05 -43.95 18.82
C ALA A 48 5.65 -44.39 17.46
N THR A 49 6.06 -43.50 16.55
CA THR A 49 6.68 -43.95 15.28
C THR A 49 7.79 -43.01 14.86
N GLY A 50 9.01 -43.39 15.23
CA GLY A 50 10.25 -42.72 14.84
C GLY A 50 10.51 -42.77 13.34
N ALA A 51 9.99 -41.79 12.62
CA ALA A 51 10.47 -41.43 11.29
C ALA A 51 10.50 -39.90 11.20
N LEU A 52 11.69 -39.35 10.95
CA LEU A 52 11.88 -37.94 10.63
C LEU A 52 10.99 -37.58 9.43
N VAL A 53 9.97 -36.76 9.66
CA VAL A 53 9.38 -35.95 8.59
C VAL A 53 9.67 -34.50 8.89
N ALA A 54 10.31 -33.90 7.90
CA ALA A 54 10.91 -32.59 7.96
C ALA A 54 9.92 -31.50 8.39
N THR A 55 10.50 -30.48 8.99
CA THR A 55 9.95 -29.15 9.25
C THR A 55 9.01 -28.66 8.14
N GLU A 56 7.70 -28.63 8.41
CA GLU A 56 6.76 -27.71 7.76
C GLU A 56 6.24 -26.73 8.81
N VAL A 57 7.14 -25.90 9.32
CA VAL A 57 6.77 -24.64 9.96
C VAL A 57 6.81 -23.59 8.87
N MET A 58 5.65 -22.97 8.62
CA MET A 58 5.37 -21.91 7.64
C MET A 58 5.03 -22.39 6.23
N ALA A 59 3.82 -22.93 6.06
CA ALA A 59 3.18 -22.96 4.75
C ALA A 59 2.99 -21.50 4.28
N ALA A 60 3.79 -21.10 3.30
CA ALA A 60 3.53 -19.95 2.44
C ALA A 60 2.07 -20.01 1.91
N PRO A 61 1.45 -18.87 1.58
CA PRO A 61 0.10 -18.86 1.01
C PRO A 61 0.02 -19.83 -0.18
N ARG A 62 -1.03 -20.67 -0.19
CA ARG A 62 -1.21 -21.84 -1.06
C ARG A 62 -1.16 -21.58 -2.58
N ASN A 63 -0.99 -20.34 -3.01
CA ASN A 63 -0.91 -19.92 -4.42
C ASN A 63 0.40 -19.22 -4.82
N PHE A 64 1.44 -19.19 -3.96
CA PHE A 64 2.75 -18.67 -4.38
C PHE A 64 3.44 -19.66 -5.32
N LYS A 65 3.28 -19.47 -6.64
CA LYS A 65 4.07 -20.18 -7.66
C LYS A 65 5.42 -19.48 -7.82
N PRO A 66 6.54 -20.08 -7.42
CA PRO A 66 7.86 -19.45 -7.48
C PRO A 66 8.34 -19.20 -8.93
N GLU A 67 7.70 -19.80 -9.93
CA GLU A 67 8.09 -19.70 -11.34
C GLU A 67 7.39 -18.58 -12.16
N CYS A 68 6.29 -17.99 -11.70
CA CYS A 68 5.48 -17.12 -12.56
C CYS A 68 5.21 -15.77 -11.92
N THR A 69 6.08 -14.82 -12.24
CA THR A 69 5.81 -13.41 -12.00
C THR A 69 6.24 -12.60 -13.24
N ASN A 70 5.24 -11.98 -13.89
CA ASN A 70 5.37 -11.09 -15.05
C ASN A 70 6.35 -11.54 -16.15
N ARG A 71 6.40 -12.85 -16.49
CA ARG A 71 7.19 -13.49 -17.57
C ARG A 71 8.60 -14.02 -17.22
N GLY A 72 8.73 -14.87 -16.21
CA GLY A 72 9.97 -15.64 -15.97
C GLY A 72 11.14 -14.81 -15.41
N ILE A 73 10.87 -13.58 -14.98
CA ILE A 73 11.78 -12.78 -14.15
C ILE A 73 11.55 -13.22 -12.72
N THR A 74 12.52 -13.91 -12.15
CA THR A 74 12.53 -14.22 -10.72
C THR A 74 12.91 -12.96 -9.92
N PRO A 75 12.53 -12.84 -8.63
CA PRO A 75 12.81 -11.66 -7.82
C PRO A 75 14.29 -11.23 -7.83
N ASP A 76 15.22 -12.18 -7.90
CA ASP A 76 16.67 -11.98 -7.98
C ASP A 76 17.14 -11.38 -9.33
N LYS A 77 16.34 -11.52 -10.38
CA LYS A 77 16.65 -11.01 -11.73
C LYS A 77 15.98 -9.68 -12.05
N LEU A 78 15.11 -9.18 -11.16
CA LEU A 78 14.44 -7.90 -11.38
C LEU A 78 15.44 -6.74 -11.22
N PRO A 79 15.64 -5.89 -12.26
CA PRO A 79 16.55 -4.76 -12.14
C PRO A 79 16.16 -3.81 -11.01
N ASN A 80 17.14 -3.36 -10.23
CA ASN A 80 16.92 -2.43 -9.12
C ASN A 80 16.38 -1.07 -9.61
N ALA A 81 15.58 -0.41 -8.78
CA ALA A 81 15.18 0.96 -9.04
C ALA A 81 16.40 1.87 -8.88
N ARG A 82 16.54 2.87 -9.76
CA ARG A 82 17.65 3.84 -9.72
C ARG A 82 17.22 5.16 -9.10
N ALA A 83 15.95 5.31 -8.75
CA ALA A 83 15.45 6.48 -8.06
C ALA A 83 14.30 6.13 -7.11
N TRP A 84 14.14 6.94 -6.07
CA TRP A 84 13.05 6.85 -5.12
C TRP A 84 12.80 8.20 -4.44
N LEU A 85 11.70 8.27 -3.70
CA LEU A 85 11.39 9.39 -2.83
C LEU A 85 11.81 9.05 -1.39
N ALA A 86 12.41 10.00 -0.70
CA ALA A 86 12.71 9.92 0.72
C ALA A 86 11.94 11.01 1.48
N THR A 87 11.33 10.65 2.60
CA THR A 87 10.47 11.55 3.38
C THR A 87 11.05 11.82 4.76
N ASP A 88 10.89 13.05 5.24
CA ASP A 88 11.32 13.50 6.57
C ASP A 88 10.07 13.85 7.41
N PRO A 89 9.68 13.01 8.37
CA PRO A 89 8.52 13.28 9.23
C PRO A 89 8.72 14.45 10.20
N THR A 90 9.97 14.87 10.45
CA THR A 90 10.27 15.98 11.37
C THR A 90 10.06 17.35 10.71
N ALA A 91 10.23 17.42 9.38
CA ALA A 91 9.96 18.61 8.58
C ALA A 91 8.50 18.69 8.12
N CYS A 92 7.82 17.55 7.97
CA CYS A 92 6.45 17.51 7.45
C CYS A 92 5.45 18.21 8.39
N VAL A 93 4.71 19.17 7.84
CA VAL A 93 3.65 19.91 8.53
C VAL A 93 2.23 19.37 8.26
N GLY A 94 2.11 18.29 7.50
CA GLY A 94 0.82 17.65 7.22
C GLY A 94 -0.15 18.48 6.35
N CYS A 95 0.36 19.39 5.51
CA CYS A 95 -0.46 20.24 4.63
C CYS A 95 -1.16 19.49 3.47
N ARG A 96 -0.75 18.25 3.18
CA ARG A 96 -1.27 17.40 2.10
C ARG A 96 -1.17 17.98 0.68
N THR A 97 -0.35 19.02 0.49
CA THR A 97 -0.08 19.60 -0.85
C THR A 97 0.47 18.54 -1.82
N CYS A 98 1.29 17.62 -1.33
CA CYS A 98 1.81 16.50 -2.13
C CYS A 98 0.71 15.60 -2.70
N GLU A 99 -0.39 15.38 -1.97
CA GLU A 99 -1.53 14.57 -2.44
C GLU A 99 -2.32 15.30 -3.54
N ILE A 100 -2.63 16.57 -3.29
CA ILE A 100 -3.40 17.40 -4.22
C ILE A 100 -2.63 17.57 -5.53
N VAL A 101 -1.36 17.95 -5.46
CA VAL A 101 -0.52 18.15 -6.65
C VAL A 101 -0.33 16.85 -7.41
N CYS A 102 -0.19 15.71 -6.72
CA CYS A 102 -0.05 14.42 -7.38
C CYS A 102 -1.31 14.06 -8.19
N SER A 103 -2.48 14.05 -7.54
CA SER A 103 -3.75 13.76 -8.24
C SER A 103 -4.03 14.77 -9.36
N LEU A 104 -3.76 16.06 -9.14
CA LEU A 104 -3.92 17.07 -10.17
C LEU A 104 -3.01 16.82 -11.39
N SER A 105 -1.75 16.47 -11.17
CA SER A 105 -0.77 16.31 -12.25
C SER A 105 -1.01 15.05 -13.09
N HIS A 106 -1.57 14.01 -12.51
CA HIS A 106 -1.76 12.72 -13.19
C HIS A 106 -3.21 12.46 -13.63
N ASP A 107 -4.18 12.94 -12.86
CA ASP A 107 -5.60 12.67 -13.07
C ASP A 107 -6.39 13.91 -13.45
N GLY A 108 -5.79 15.11 -13.39
CA GLY A 108 -6.43 16.37 -13.76
C GLY A 108 -7.42 16.89 -12.71
N ILE A 109 -7.49 16.25 -11.54
CA ILE A 109 -8.46 16.55 -10.48
C ILE A 109 -7.77 16.62 -9.11
N CYS A 110 -8.27 17.50 -8.24
CA CYS A 110 -7.76 17.67 -6.88
C CYS A 110 -8.39 16.65 -5.93
N GLN A 111 -8.09 15.36 -6.11
CA GLN A 111 -8.67 14.26 -5.34
C GLN A 111 -7.58 13.47 -4.57
N PRO A 112 -7.37 13.76 -3.28
CA PRO A 112 -6.32 13.11 -2.48
C PRO A 112 -6.41 11.57 -2.43
N ALA A 113 -7.60 10.99 -2.60
CA ALA A 113 -7.78 9.53 -2.65
C ALA A 113 -7.11 8.89 -3.87
N LEU A 114 -6.92 9.64 -4.97
CA LEU A 114 -6.24 9.19 -6.19
C LEU A 114 -4.74 9.51 -6.18
N ALA A 115 -4.25 10.20 -5.15
CA ALA A 115 -2.84 10.57 -5.06
C ALA A 115 -1.96 9.32 -4.90
N ARG A 116 -0.82 9.29 -5.60
CA ARG A 116 0.15 8.18 -5.55
C ARG A 116 1.15 8.30 -4.37
N ILE A 117 0.82 9.15 -3.40
CA ILE A 117 1.54 9.44 -2.15
C ILE A 117 0.48 9.86 -1.13
N HIS A 118 0.58 9.43 0.13
CA HIS A 118 -0.43 9.73 1.15
C HIS A 118 0.17 10.15 2.47
N THR A 119 -0.31 11.25 3.04
CA THR A 119 0.03 11.66 4.41
C THR A 119 -0.76 10.80 5.37
N ARG A 120 -0.07 10.16 6.32
CA ARG A 120 -0.68 9.50 7.47
C ARG A 120 -0.32 10.27 8.72
N TYR A 121 -1.22 10.21 9.69
CA TYR A 121 -1.05 10.84 10.99
C TYR A 121 -0.98 9.73 12.03
N ASP A 122 -0.04 9.83 12.97
CA ASP A 122 0.01 8.89 14.08
C ASP A 122 -1.01 9.33 15.17
N PRO A 123 -2.07 8.56 15.41
CA PRO A 123 -3.10 8.91 16.39
C PRO A 123 -2.61 8.76 17.85
N LEU A 124 -1.58 7.94 18.10
CA LEU A 124 -1.06 7.65 19.44
C LEU A 124 -0.19 8.79 19.99
N HIS A 125 0.30 9.68 19.12
CA HIS A 125 1.11 10.85 19.51
C HIS A 125 0.28 12.12 19.81
N SER A 126 -1.04 11.96 19.96
CA SER A 126 -2.01 13.03 20.26
C SER A 126 -1.73 13.83 21.55
N LEU A 127 -0.88 13.32 22.45
CA LEU A 127 -0.59 13.98 23.73
C LEU A 127 0.59 14.96 23.71
N GLN A 128 1.51 14.94 22.72
CA GLN A 128 2.70 15.81 22.75
C GLN A 128 3.21 16.37 21.42
N LYS A 129 2.85 15.81 20.25
CA LYS A 129 3.09 16.40 18.91
C LYS A 129 2.48 15.49 17.85
N LEU A 130 1.54 16.01 17.05
CA LEU A 130 1.02 15.28 15.90
C LEU A 130 2.15 15.09 14.88
N ILE A 131 2.59 13.85 14.68
CA ILE A 131 3.53 13.51 13.61
C ILE A 131 2.70 13.23 12.36
N ALA A 132 2.90 14.06 11.33
CA ALA A 132 2.37 13.84 10.00
C ALA A 132 3.51 13.31 9.12
N MET A 133 3.32 12.16 8.48
CA MET A 133 4.34 11.55 7.63
C MET A 133 3.77 11.29 6.24
N PRO A 134 4.40 11.80 5.17
CA PRO A 134 4.07 11.39 3.82
C PRO A 134 4.61 9.98 3.58
N PHE A 135 3.72 9.07 3.20
CA PHE A 135 4.03 7.71 2.79
C PHE A 135 4.05 7.64 1.27
N GLU A 136 5.20 7.24 0.76
CA GLU A 136 5.57 7.14 -0.64
C GLU A 136 5.81 5.69 -1.06
N CYS A 137 5.64 5.40 -2.35
CA CYS A 137 6.03 4.11 -2.89
C CYS A 137 7.54 3.91 -2.73
N LYS A 138 7.93 2.81 -2.07
CA LYS A 138 9.33 2.52 -1.77
C LYS A 138 10.17 2.06 -2.99
N GLN A 139 9.54 1.91 -4.17
CA GLN A 139 10.19 1.41 -5.38
C GLN A 139 11.07 0.18 -5.13
N CYS A 140 10.49 -0.81 -4.44
CA CYS A 140 11.21 -1.97 -3.92
C CYS A 140 12.04 -2.68 -5.01
N ASN A 141 13.25 -3.12 -4.67
CA ASN A 141 14.07 -3.94 -5.56
C ASN A 141 13.37 -5.28 -5.84
N MET A 142 12.93 -5.97 -4.78
CA MET A 142 11.96 -7.06 -4.87
C MET A 142 10.56 -6.45 -4.80
N ALA A 143 9.96 -6.18 -5.96
CA ALA A 143 8.65 -5.55 -6.04
C ALA A 143 7.56 -6.60 -6.23
N ASP A 144 6.93 -7.03 -5.14
CA ASP A 144 5.82 -8.00 -5.18
C ASP A 144 4.68 -7.54 -6.10
N CYS A 145 4.39 -6.24 -6.12
CA CYS A 145 3.39 -5.67 -7.03
C CYS A 145 3.75 -5.81 -8.52
N TYR A 146 5.04 -5.72 -8.87
CA TYR A 146 5.51 -5.96 -10.24
C TYR A 146 5.34 -7.43 -10.61
N LEU A 147 5.68 -8.29 -9.66
CA LEU A 147 5.72 -9.72 -9.82
C LEU A 147 4.30 -10.32 -9.93
N ALA A 148 3.36 -9.82 -9.15
CA ALA A 148 1.96 -10.26 -9.15
C ALA A 148 1.18 -9.91 -10.43
N CYS A 149 1.69 -9.02 -11.30
CA CYS A 149 0.99 -8.64 -12.51
C CYS A 149 1.13 -9.70 -13.61
N GLU A 150 0.02 -10.27 -14.05
CA GLU A 150 -0.03 -11.26 -15.15
C GLU A 150 -0.29 -10.64 -16.53
N TYR A 151 -0.64 -9.35 -16.58
CA TYR A 151 -1.06 -8.63 -17.79
C TYR A 151 0.02 -7.72 -18.38
N ASP A 152 1.27 -7.83 -17.92
CA ASP A 152 2.38 -6.99 -18.37
C ASP A 152 2.18 -5.48 -18.17
N ALA A 153 1.22 -5.10 -17.33
CA ALA A 153 0.92 -3.69 -17.04
C ALA A 153 1.98 -3.07 -16.13
N LEU A 154 2.64 -3.84 -15.27
CA LEU A 154 3.76 -3.35 -14.48
C LEU A 154 5.03 -3.39 -15.33
N VAL A 155 5.55 -2.22 -15.69
CA VAL A 155 6.74 -2.03 -16.52
C VAL A 155 7.82 -1.26 -15.77
N LEU A 156 9.05 -1.31 -16.27
CA LEU A 156 10.16 -0.54 -15.73
C LEU A 156 10.36 0.74 -16.54
N ASP A 157 10.32 1.89 -15.88
CA ASP A 157 10.67 3.15 -16.50
C ASP A 157 12.16 3.16 -16.86
N LYS A 158 12.49 3.50 -18.11
CA LYS A 158 13.86 3.41 -18.64
C LYS A 158 14.81 4.41 -17.99
N LYS A 159 14.29 5.55 -17.53
CA LYS A 159 15.09 6.65 -16.99
C LYS A 159 15.37 6.47 -15.50
N THR A 160 14.35 6.11 -14.74
CA THR A 160 14.40 6.04 -13.27
C THR A 160 14.52 4.62 -12.73
N GLY A 161 14.23 3.60 -13.55
CA GLY A 161 14.10 2.22 -13.09
C GLY A 161 12.88 1.99 -12.19
N ALA A 162 11.98 2.98 -12.09
CA ALA A 162 10.76 2.87 -11.31
C ALA A 162 9.87 1.77 -11.90
N ARG A 163 9.18 1.05 -11.03
CA ARG A 163 8.10 0.15 -11.46
C ARG A 163 6.92 1.06 -11.72
N VAL A 164 6.25 0.98 -12.85
CA VAL A 164 5.11 1.86 -13.19
C VAL A 164 3.99 1.02 -13.76
N ILE A 165 2.74 1.42 -13.52
CA ILE A 165 1.58 0.76 -14.11
C ILE A 165 1.29 1.46 -15.42
N ASP A 166 1.35 0.71 -16.51
CA ASP A 166 0.91 1.09 -17.84
C ASP A 166 -0.63 0.98 -17.89
N PRO A 167 -1.36 2.11 -17.93
CA PRO A 167 -2.82 2.10 -17.89
C PRO A 167 -3.44 1.43 -19.11
N GLU A 168 -2.75 1.40 -20.27
CA GLU A 168 -3.29 0.79 -21.49
C GLU A 168 -3.34 -0.75 -21.40
N LYS A 169 -2.51 -1.35 -20.54
CA LYS A 169 -2.45 -2.80 -20.34
C LYS A 169 -3.17 -3.25 -19.08
N CYS A 170 -3.48 -2.33 -18.17
CA CYS A 170 -4.12 -2.65 -16.90
C CYS A 170 -5.52 -3.24 -17.16
N GLN A 171 -5.78 -4.44 -16.64
CA GLN A 171 -7.09 -5.12 -16.71
C GLN A 171 -7.88 -5.00 -15.40
N ALA A 172 -7.58 -4.02 -14.56
CA ALA A 172 -8.25 -3.81 -13.27
C ALA A 172 -8.32 -5.02 -12.32
N CYS A 173 -7.44 -6.01 -12.45
CA CYS A 173 -7.55 -7.26 -11.69
C CYS A 173 -7.27 -7.14 -10.17
N GLY A 174 -6.60 -6.06 -9.72
CA GLY A 174 -6.32 -5.82 -8.30
C GLY A 174 -5.17 -6.64 -7.68
N GLU A 175 -4.54 -7.56 -8.41
CA GLU A 175 -3.44 -8.39 -7.87
C GLU A 175 -2.27 -7.55 -7.34
N CYS A 176 -1.86 -6.53 -8.09
CA CYS A 176 -0.79 -5.64 -7.66
C CYS A 176 -1.14 -4.79 -6.42
N PHE A 177 -2.44 -4.52 -6.20
CA PHE A 177 -2.96 -3.82 -5.03
C PHE A 177 -2.89 -4.70 -3.79
N ALA A 178 -3.37 -5.95 -3.90
CA ALA A 178 -3.29 -6.94 -2.82
C ALA A 178 -1.85 -7.33 -2.47
N ALA A 179 -0.96 -7.38 -3.47
CA ALA A 179 0.44 -7.76 -3.28
C ALA A 179 1.31 -6.66 -2.64
N CYS A 180 0.87 -5.41 -2.57
CA CYS A 180 1.72 -4.32 -2.09
C CYS A 180 1.77 -4.28 -0.54
N PRO A 181 2.90 -4.60 0.10
CA PRO A 181 2.98 -4.60 1.58
C PRO A 181 2.85 -3.20 2.18
N TRP A 182 3.08 -2.16 1.38
CA TRP A 182 3.01 -0.76 1.78
C TRP A 182 1.65 -0.11 1.48
N GLY A 183 0.75 -0.81 0.77
CA GLY A 183 -0.54 -0.25 0.36
C GLY A 183 -0.43 1.01 -0.51
N MET A 184 0.57 1.05 -1.40
CA MET A 184 0.91 2.24 -2.22
C MET A 184 0.32 2.21 -3.63
N VAL A 185 -0.46 1.19 -3.95
CA VAL A 185 -1.22 1.10 -5.20
C VAL A 185 -2.60 1.69 -4.94
N VAL A 186 -3.10 2.45 -5.90
CA VAL A 186 -4.34 3.21 -5.81
C VAL A 186 -5.27 2.76 -6.92
N HIS A 187 -6.53 2.49 -6.57
CA HIS A 187 -7.58 2.18 -7.54
C HIS A 187 -8.30 3.46 -7.95
N ASN A 188 -8.44 3.70 -9.25
CA ASN A 188 -9.33 4.72 -9.79
C ASN A 188 -10.57 4.00 -10.35
N GLU A 189 -11.65 4.02 -9.59
CA GLU A 189 -12.92 3.36 -9.93
C GLU A 189 -13.58 3.94 -11.18
N GLU A 190 -13.43 5.25 -11.43
CA GLU A 190 -14.05 5.91 -12.60
C GLU A 190 -13.39 5.46 -13.92
N LYS A 191 -12.07 5.23 -13.88
CA LYS A 191 -11.28 4.81 -15.04
C LYS A 191 -11.07 3.30 -15.11
N ASP A 192 -11.56 2.56 -14.11
CA ASP A 192 -11.32 1.12 -13.91
C ASP A 192 -9.84 0.77 -14.08
N THR A 193 -8.96 1.50 -13.39
CA THR A 193 -7.51 1.30 -13.50
C THR A 193 -6.82 1.43 -12.16
N TYR A 194 -5.77 0.63 -11.96
CA TYR A 194 -4.85 0.81 -10.86
C TYR A 194 -3.71 1.73 -11.27
N SER A 195 -3.19 2.49 -10.32
CA SER A 195 -2.03 3.33 -10.50
C SER A 195 -1.16 3.30 -9.24
N LYS A 196 0.10 3.71 -9.37
CA LYS A 196 1.01 3.89 -8.23
C LYS A 196 2.05 4.93 -8.61
N CYS A 197 2.90 5.33 -7.66
CA CYS A 197 3.94 6.32 -7.92
C CYS A 197 4.85 5.87 -9.07
N ASP A 198 4.99 6.75 -10.06
CA ASP A 198 5.81 6.63 -11.25
C ASP A 198 7.04 7.56 -11.21
N LEU A 199 7.29 8.18 -10.05
CA LEU A 199 8.31 9.22 -9.83
C LEU A 199 8.19 10.40 -10.80
N CYS A 200 7.02 10.60 -11.43
CA CYS A 200 6.77 11.60 -12.46
C CYS A 200 7.85 11.62 -13.55
N GLY A 201 8.35 10.44 -13.98
CA GLY A 201 9.43 10.34 -14.98
C GLY A 201 10.76 10.99 -14.55
N GLY A 202 10.99 11.12 -13.24
CA GLY A 202 12.18 11.72 -12.66
C GLY A 202 12.09 13.22 -12.39
N ASP A 203 10.91 13.84 -12.50
CA ASP A 203 10.65 15.20 -12.00
C ASP A 203 9.43 15.21 -11.05
N PRO A 204 9.56 14.72 -9.81
CA PRO A 204 8.43 14.52 -8.90
C PRO A 204 7.76 15.83 -8.49
N GLN A 205 6.49 16.01 -8.85
CA GLN A 205 5.75 17.23 -8.52
C GLN A 205 5.52 17.38 -7.00
N CYS A 206 5.35 16.27 -6.27
CA CYS A 206 5.22 16.31 -4.82
C CYS A 206 6.47 16.86 -4.10
N VAL A 207 7.66 16.69 -4.69
CA VAL A 207 8.91 17.28 -4.18
C VAL A 207 8.94 18.77 -4.49
N LYS A 208 8.66 19.14 -5.75
CA LYS A 208 8.68 20.53 -6.24
C LYS A 208 7.76 21.46 -5.46
N TYR A 209 6.58 20.98 -5.08
CA TYR A 209 5.55 21.78 -4.41
C TYR A 209 5.48 21.56 -2.89
N CYS A 210 6.42 20.83 -2.29
CA CYS A 210 6.43 20.66 -0.83
C CYS A 210 6.92 21.95 -0.13
N PRO A 211 6.06 22.69 0.58
CA PRO A 211 6.47 23.96 1.19
C PRO A 211 7.46 23.77 2.35
N ALA A 212 7.45 22.60 2.97
CA ALA A 212 8.31 22.26 4.10
C ALA A 212 9.58 21.49 3.70
N ALA A 213 9.79 21.25 2.39
CA ALA A 213 10.90 20.44 1.88
C ALA A 213 11.03 19.05 2.54
N ALA A 214 9.91 18.48 2.98
CA ALA A 214 9.84 17.20 3.70
C ALA A 214 9.95 15.97 2.78
N ILE A 215 10.02 16.15 1.46
CA ILE A 215 10.10 15.08 0.48
C ILE A 215 11.30 15.39 -0.42
N LYS A 216 12.18 14.41 -0.63
CA LYS A 216 13.37 14.52 -1.48
C LYS A 216 13.33 13.45 -2.56
N PHE A 217 13.73 13.84 -3.77
CA PHE A 217 13.98 12.90 -4.86
C PHE A 217 15.45 12.48 -4.83
N ILE A 218 15.69 11.17 -4.79
CA ILE A 218 17.04 10.59 -4.79
C ILE A 218 17.16 9.76 -6.06
N GLN A 219 18.18 10.06 -6.87
CA GLN A 219 18.50 9.32 -8.08
C GLN A 219 19.98 8.92 -8.09
N LEU A 220 20.23 7.64 -8.33
CA LEU A 220 21.55 7.06 -8.56
C LEU A 220 21.91 7.31 -10.03
N GLY A 221 23.05 7.96 -10.25
CA GLY A 221 23.63 8.23 -11.57
C GLY A 221 24.16 6.99 -12.27
#